data_AF-A0A2W0AVE5-F1
#
_entry.id   AF-A0A2W0AVE5-F1
#
_cell.length_a   1.000
_cell.length_b   1.000
_cell.length_c   1.000
_cell.angle_alpha   90.00
_cell.angle_beta   90.00
_cell.angle_gamma   90.00
#
_symmetry.space_group_name_H-M   'P 1'
#
loop_
_entity.id
_entity.type
_entity.pdbx_description
1 polymer ?
#
loop_
_entity_poly.entity_id
_entity_poly.type
_entity_poly.pdbx_seq_one_letter_code
_entity_poly.pdbx_strand_id
1 'polypeptide(L)'
;MIKAGSGKGNIAGTYISCREYERLPYVFKSRNHTILMTHLRLVGEAVRWLRSKYRCGIVLSEQSCSSGETPDAVGWKGRNHSVVIECKISRADFLADASKPWRLDSDCALGCERFYLAPAGLISTEELPCGWGLLEIRGCALTVTRKSKKNLRTVTGFANEMNLLLASLRRVEVRIEPQTITDFLKWKNRMARYNGGTLPSGLGSSESNLYLSGD
;
A
#
# COMPACT_ATOMS: atom_id res chain seq x y z
N MET A 1 45.33 37.71 -11.73
CA MET A 1 45.09 36.51 -10.90
C MET A 1 43.73 35.97 -11.31
N ILE A 2 43.75 34.80 -11.96
CA ILE A 2 42.64 33.89 -12.30
C ILE A 2 41.56 34.34 -13.30
N LYS A 3 41.59 33.68 -14.47
CA LYS A 3 40.57 33.55 -15.50
C LYS A 3 39.42 32.62 -15.06
N ALA A 4 38.21 32.91 -15.52
CA ALA A 4 37.25 31.94 -16.07
C ALA A 4 36.33 32.73 -17.02
N GLY A 5 36.09 32.41 -18.29
CA GLY A 5 36.17 31.13 -18.98
C GLY A 5 34.85 30.93 -19.72
N SER A 6 34.82 31.32 -21.00
CA SER A 6 33.73 31.05 -21.94
C SER A 6 33.35 29.56 -21.96
N GLY A 7 32.06 29.25 -21.86
CA GLY A 7 31.54 27.89 -22.01
C GLY A 7 30.06 27.90 -22.41
N LYS A 8 29.80 28.03 -23.72
CA LYS A 8 28.54 27.61 -24.33
C LYS A 8 28.42 26.09 -24.13
N GLY A 9 27.74 25.66 -23.08
CA GLY A 9 27.38 24.27 -22.83
C GLY A 9 25.94 24.04 -23.27
N ASN A 10 25.77 23.71 -24.54
CA ASN A 10 24.52 23.21 -25.10
C ASN A 10 24.16 21.93 -24.33
N ILE A 11 23.20 21.99 -23.40
CA ILE A 11 22.57 20.77 -22.89
C ILE A 11 21.73 20.22 -24.04
N ALA A 12 22.41 19.49 -24.92
CA ALA A 12 21.79 18.52 -25.79
C ALA A 12 21.08 17.52 -24.86
N GLY A 13 19.82 17.82 -24.53
CA GLY A 13 18.88 16.77 -24.19
C GLY A 13 18.94 15.80 -25.35
N THR A 14 19.55 14.65 -25.13
CA THR A 14 19.51 13.54 -26.06
C THR A 14 18.04 13.15 -26.19
N TYR A 15 17.38 13.74 -27.19
CA TYR A 15 16.08 13.29 -27.64
C TYR A 15 16.28 11.87 -28.19
N ILE A 16 16.03 10.90 -27.31
CA ILE A 16 15.93 9.49 -27.66
C ILE A 16 14.91 9.41 -28.81
N SER A 17 15.33 8.90 -29.96
CA SER A 17 14.48 8.86 -31.15
C SER A 17 13.22 8.03 -30.86
N CYS A 18 12.09 8.34 -31.51
CA CYS A 18 10.83 7.60 -31.34
C CYS A 18 10.99 6.06 -31.47
N ARG A 19 12.03 5.57 -32.16
CA ARG A 19 12.32 4.13 -32.32
C ARG A 19 12.96 3.47 -31.09
N GLU A 20 13.60 4.21 -30.20
CA GLU A 20 14.19 3.67 -28.97
C GLU A 20 13.17 3.59 -27.82
N TYR A 21 12.14 4.42 -27.83
CA TYR A 21 11.00 4.35 -26.89
C TYR A 21 10.18 3.05 -27.02
N GLU A 22 10.13 2.47 -28.23
CA GLU A 22 9.38 1.24 -28.54
C GLU A 22 9.99 -0.02 -27.91
N ARG A 23 11.18 0.07 -27.31
CA ARG A 23 11.87 -1.05 -26.64
C ARG A 23 11.75 -1.06 -25.12
N LEU A 24 11.07 -0.07 -24.51
CA LEU A 24 10.87 -0.05 -23.06
C LEU A 24 9.61 -0.86 -22.68
N PRO A 25 9.73 -1.98 -21.94
CA PRO A 25 8.67 -2.99 -21.81
C PRO A 25 7.42 -2.58 -20.99
N TYR A 26 7.32 -1.34 -20.49
CA TYR A 26 6.25 -0.92 -19.56
C TYR A 26 5.50 0.34 -20.01
N VAL A 27 5.42 0.56 -21.31
CA VAL A 27 4.79 1.72 -21.94
C VAL A 27 3.45 1.30 -22.56
N PHE A 28 2.33 1.73 -21.97
CA PHE A 28 0.98 1.47 -22.51
C PHE A 28 0.47 2.67 -23.32
N LYS A 29 0.04 2.44 -24.57
CA LYS A 29 -0.70 3.43 -25.37
C LYS A 29 -2.21 3.30 -25.10
N SER A 30 -2.78 4.22 -24.33
CA SER A 30 -4.22 4.53 -24.40
C SER A 30 -4.45 5.54 -25.52
N ARG A 31 -5.65 5.58 -26.11
CA ARG A 31 -5.99 6.31 -27.35
C ARG A 31 -5.58 7.80 -27.42
N ASN A 32 -5.09 8.44 -26.36
CA ASN A 32 -4.43 9.76 -26.39
C ASN A 32 -3.36 9.99 -25.29
N HIS A 33 -2.88 8.96 -24.57
CA HIS A 33 -1.84 9.16 -23.55
C HIS A 33 -1.05 7.88 -23.26
N THR A 34 0.27 8.05 -23.13
CA THR A 34 1.20 7.01 -22.70
C THR A 34 1.25 6.97 -21.18
N ILE A 35 0.68 5.95 -20.55
CA ILE A 35 0.72 5.84 -19.07
C ILE A 35 1.92 5.00 -18.69
N LEU A 36 2.95 5.65 -18.15
CA LEU A 36 4.12 5.00 -17.59
C LEU A 36 3.73 4.29 -16.28
N MET A 37 4.07 3.01 -16.15
CA MET A 37 3.78 2.27 -14.92
C MET A 37 4.81 2.62 -13.84
N THR A 38 4.39 3.39 -12.84
CA THR A 38 5.20 3.77 -11.67
C THR A 38 4.85 2.90 -10.47
N HIS A 39 5.78 2.77 -9.51
CA HIS A 39 5.52 2.09 -8.23
C HIS A 39 4.31 2.66 -7.51
N LEU A 40 4.24 3.99 -7.35
CA LEU A 40 3.13 4.69 -6.70
C LEU A 40 1.76 4.34 -7.30
N ARG A 41 1.68 4.29 -8.63
CA ARG A 41 0.46 3.86 -9.32
C ARG A 41 0.10 2.42 -8.96
N LEU A 42 1.08 1.52 -8.93
CA LEU A 42 0.86 0.11 -8.60
C LEU A 42 0.38 -0.07 -7.15
N VAL A 43 0.95 0.68 -6.20
CA VAL A 43 0.48 0.74 -4.80
C VAL A 43 -0.96 1.24 -4.73
N GLY A 44 -1.31 2.29 -5.49
CA GLY A 44 -2.70 2.78 -5.58
C GLY A 44 -3.68 1.72 -6.10
N GLU A 45 -3.27 0.91 -7.09
CA GLU A 45 -4.04 -0.23 -7.58
C GLU A 45 -4.21 -1.32 -6.52
N ALA A 46 -3.14 -1.64 -5.78
CA ALA A 46 -3.16 -2.59 -4.67
C ALA A 46 -4.16 -2.18 -3.58
N VAL A 47 -4.09 -0.92 -3.13
CA VAL A 47 -5.01 -0.36 -2.12
C VAL A 47 -6.46 -0.47 -2.59
N ARG A 48 -6.74 -0.07 -3.83
CA ARG A 48 -8.10 -0.12 -4.38
C ARG A 48 -8.61 -1.55 -4.49
N TRP A 49 -7.76 -2.49 -4.88
CA TRP A 49 -8.10 -3.90 -4.97
C TRP A 49 -8.42 -4.50 -3.59
N LEU A 50 -7.58 -4.22 -2.58
CA LEU A 50 -7.81 -4.64 -1.20
C LEU A 50 -9.16 -4.11 -0.69
N ARG A 51 -9.46 -2.82 -0.91
CA ARG A 51 -10.74 -2.21 -0.51
C ARG A 51 -11.94 -2.80 -1.23
N SER A 52 -11.89 -2.83 -2.57
CA SER A 52 -13.09 -3.01 -3.40
C SER A 52 -13.35 -4.46 -3.79
N LYS A 53 -12.29 -5.21 -4.10
CA LYS A 53 -12.39 -6.60 -4.57
C LYS A 53 -12.18 -7.60 -3.45
N TYR A 54 -11.22 -7.32 -2.56
CA TYR A 54 -10.90 -8.19 -1.44
C TYR A 54 -11.64 -7.85 -0.14
N ARG A 55 -12.38 -6.72 -0.14
CA ARG A 55 -13.28 -6.28 0.94
C ARG A 55 -12.57 -6.12 2.29
N CYS A 56 -11.34 -5.61 2.27
CA CYS A 56 -10.63 -5.22 3.48
C CYS A 56 -11.25 -3.95 4.09
N GLY A 57 -11.69 -4.04 5.35
CA GLY A 57 -12.31 -2.94 6.10
C GLY A 57 -11.30 -1.92 6.62
N ILE A 58 -10.03 -2.31 6.80
CA ILE A 58 -8.90 -1.40 7.03
C ILE A 58 -7.83 -1.71 5.99
N VAL A 59 -7.25 -0.66 5.39
CA VAL A 59 -6.14 -0.77 4.44
C VAL A 59 -5.16 0.35 4.74
N LEU A 60 -3.89 0.00 4.82
CA LEU A 60 -2.75 0.90 4.99
C LEU A 60 -1.77 0.66 3.82
N SER A 61 -1.05 1.70 3.43
CA SER A 61 0.04 1.60 2.44
C SER A 61 1.29 2.27 2.97
N GLU A 62 2.45 1.68 2.66
CA GLU A 62 3.78 2.23 2.94
C GLU A 62 3.95 2.60 4.44
N GLN A 63 3.37 1.81 5.34
CA GLN A 63 3.48 2.01 6.78
C GLN A 63 4.51 1.04 7.38
N SER A 64 5.53 1.58 8.03
CA SER A 64 6.59 0.76 8.63
C SER A 64 6.14 0.11 9.94
N CYS A 65 6.51 -1.15 10.10
CA CYS A 65 6.42 -1.92 11.33
C CYS A 65 7.73 -1.81 12.15
N SER A 66 7.65 -2.05 13.46
CA SER A 66 8.83 -2.15 14.33
C SER A 66 9.76 -3.32 13.95
N SER A 67 9.28 -4.31 13.19
CA SER A 67 10.10 -5.38 12.61
C SER A 67 11.01 -4.90 11.47
N GLY A 68 10.85 -3.66 11.01
CA GLY A 68 11.53 -3.12 9.83
C GLY A 68 10.84 -3.43 8.50
N GLU A 69 9.88 -4.37 8.46
CA GLU A 69 9.06 -4.61 7.27
C GLU A 69 8.12 -3.41 7.04
N THR A 70 8.10 -2.92 5.80
CA THR A 70 7.19 -1.87 5.33
C THR A 70 6.50 -2.43 4.09
N PRO A 71 5.31 -3.04 4.23
CA PRO A 71 4.59 -3.54 3.07
C PRO A 71 4.10 -2.37 2.21
N ASP A 72 4.16 -2.53 0.89
CA ASP A 72 3.61 -1.54 -0.04
C ASP A 72 2.12 -1.30 0.23
N ALA A 73 1.36 -2.38 0.43
CA ALA A 73 -0.02 -2.32 0.87
C ALA A 73 -0.37 -3.49 1.79
N VAL A 74 -1.18 -3.22 2.81
CA VAL A 74 -1.72 -4.25 3.71
C VAL A 74 -3.16 -3.93 4.07
N GLY A 75 -4.01 -4.96 4.09
CA GLY A 75 -5.42 -4.83 4.43
C GLY A 75 -5.90 -5.90 5.41
N TRP A 76 -6.88 -5.55 6.24
CA TRP A 76 -7.51 -6.45 7.21
C TRP A 76 -9.00 -6.61 6.93
N LYS A 77 -9.47 -7.86 6.96
CA LYS A 77 -10.89 -8.25 6.93
C LYS A 77 -11.26 -8.96 8.25
N GLY A 78 -12.52 -9.34 8.41
CA GLY A 78 -13.05 -9.97 9.62
C GLY A 78 -12.19 -11.14 10.12
N ARG A 79 -12.29 -11.43 11.43
CA ARG A 79 -11.48 -12.45 12.13
C ARG A 79 -9.97 -12.20 12.04
N ASN A 80 -9.57 -10.93 12.12
CA ASN A 80 -8.17 -10.49 12.09
C ASN A 80 -7.41 -11.00 10.86
N HIS A 81 -8.07 -11.24 9.72
CA HIS A 81 -7.40 -11.82 8.56
C HIS A 81 -6.72 -10.72 7.74
N SER A 82 -5.40 -10.78 7.66
CA SER A 82 -4.56 -9.79 6.98
C SER A 82 -4.13 -10.25 5.58
N VAL A 83 -3.93 -9.29 4.69
CA VAL A 83 -3.53 -9.51 3.30
C VAL A 83 -2.48 -8.49 2.93
N VAL A 84 -1.28 -8.96 2.60
CA VAL A 84 -0.13 -8.12 2.21
C VAL A 84 0.04 -8.18 0.70
N ILE A 85 0.33 -7.03 0.09
CA ILE A 85 0.68 -6.88 -1.31
C ILE A 85 2.01 -6.16 -1.41
N GLU A 86 2.94 -6.74 -2.16
CA GLU A 86 4.22 -6.15 -2.55
C GLU A 86 4.22 -5.84 -4.04
N CYS A 87 4.41 -4.58 -4.39
CA CYS A 87 4.38 -4.07 -5.75
C CYS A 87 5.77 -4.17 -6.37
N LYS A 88 5.84 -4.70 -7.61
CA LYS A 88 7.10 -4.85 -8.35
C LYS A 88 7.00 -4.28 -9.75
N ILE A 89 7.86 -3.32 -10.06
CA ILE A 89 7.89 -2.66 -11.38
C ILE A 89 9.01 -3.16 -12.30
N SER A 90 9.96 -3.92 -11.75
CA SER A 90 11.07 -4.48 -12.52
C SER A 90 11.50 -5.85 -11.99
N ARG A 91 12.17 -6.63 -12.84
CA ARG A 91 12.81 -7.90 -12.45
C ARG A 91 13.82 -7.72 -11.33
N ALA A 92 14.63 -6.66 -11.39
CA ALA A 92 15.63 -6.36 -10.38
C ALA A 92 14.99 -6.09 -9.00
N ASP A 93 13.89 -5.35 -8.97
CA ASP A 93 13.12 -5.09 -7.76
C ASP A 93 12.53 -6.38 -7.15
N PHE A 94 11.98 -7.28 -7.99
CA PHE A 94 11.52 -8.59 -7.53
C PHE A 94 12.65 -9.43 -6.90
N LEU A 95 13.80 -9.51 -7.56
CA LEU A 95 14.94 -10.30 -7.09
C LEU A 95 15.56 -9.69 -5.81
N ALA A 96 15.61 -8.37 -5.70
CA ALA A 96 16.08 -7.70 -4.49
C ALA A 96 15.14 -7.97 -3.30
N ASP A 97 13.82 -8.02 -3.51
CA ASP A 97 12.86 -8.34 -2.45
C ASP A 97 13.09 -9.73 -1.87
N ALA A 98 13.40 -10.71 -2.72
CA ALA A 98 13.63 -12.09 -2.32
C ALA A 98 14.78 -12.26 -1.30
N SER A 99 15.74 -11.32 -1.28
CA SER A 99 16.85 -11.31 -0.31
C SER A 99 16.55 -10.67 1.05
N LYS A 100 15.35 -10.09 1.24
CA LYS A 100 15.00 -9.43 2.51
C LYS A 100 14.92 -10.44 3.67
N PRO A 101 15.26 -10.05 4.91
CA PRO A 101 15.29 -10.96 6.06
C PRO A 101 13.97 -11.72 6.27
N TRP A 102 12.84 -11.02 6.17
CA TRP A 102 11.49 -11.59 6.31
C TRP A 102 10.99 -12.37 5.07
N ARG A 103 11.80 -12.46 4.01
CA ARG A 103 11.58 -13.40 2.91
C ARG A 103 12.40 -14.68 3.08
N LEU A 104 13.56 -14.58 3.74
CA LEU A 104 14.39 -15.71 4.12
C LEU A 104 13.84 -16.43 5.35
N ASP A 105 13.35 -15.66 6.33
CA ASP A 105 12.64 -16.15 7.51
C ASP A 105 11.19 -15.68 7.49
N SER A 106 10.30 -16.58 7.07
CA SER A 106 8.87 -16.30 6.98
C SER A 106 8.18 -16.17 8.34
N ASP A 107 8.84 -16.54 9.44
CA ASP A 107 8.22 -16.53 10.78
C ASP A 107 7.96 -15.11 11.26
N CYS A 108 8.75 -14.12 10.86
CA CYS A 108 8.53 -12.72 11.25
C CYS A 108 7.65 -11.93 10.26
N ALA A 109 7.32 -12.50 9.10
CA ALA A 109 6.67 -11.79 8.01
C ALA A 109 5.16 -11.54 8.25
N LEU A 110 4.70 -10.38 7.79
CA LEU A 110 3.30 -9.96 7.86
C LEU A 110 2.39 -10.78 6.90
N GLY A 111 1.08 -10.81 7.17
CA GLY A 111 0.04 -11.28 6.25
C GLY A 111 -0.38 -12.75 6.43
N CYS A 112 -1.69 -13.00 6.59
CA CYS A 112 -2.29 -14.34 6.42
C CYS A 112 -2.25 -14.79 4.96
N GLU A 113 -2.45 -13.85 4.05
CA GLU A 113 -2.27 -13.99 2.60
C GLU A 113 -1.23 -13.00 2.12
N ARG A 114 -0.40 -13.41 1.16
CA ARG A 114 0.71 -12.60 0.64
C ARG A 114 0.69 -12.65 -0.88
N PHE A 115 0.75 -11.49 -1.51
CA PHE A 115 0.73 -11.36 -2.96
C PHE A 115 1.88 -10.49 -3.44
N TYR A 116 2.46 -10.85 -4.57
CA TYR A 116 3.10 -9.85 -5.43
C TYR A 116 2.05 -9.23 -6.36
N LEU A 117 2.20 -7.95 -6.65
CA LEU A 117 1.50 -7.25 -7.72
C LEU A 117 2.54 -6.71 -8.71
N ALA A 118 2.44 -7.08 -9.97
CA ALA A 118 3.37 -6.63 -11.00
C ALA A 118 2.67 -6.39 -12.36
N PRO A 119 3.29 -5.65 -13.29
CA PRO A 119 2.92 -5.71 -14.69
C PRO A 119 2.89 -7.16 -15.20
N ALA A 120 1.94 -7.45 -16.09
CA ALA A 120 1.80 -8.81 -16.60
C ALA A 120 3.06 -9.32 -17.30
N GLY A 121 3.44 -10.57 -17.01
CA GLY A 121 4.62 -11.23 -17.53
C GLY A 121 5.93 -10.88 -16.82
N LEU A 122 5.91 -10.03 -15.80
CA LEU A 122 7.13 -9.65 -15.06
C LEU A 122 7.62 -10.76 -14.12
N ILE A 123 6.71 -11.47 -13.46
CA ILE A 123 7.03 -12.52 -12.49
C ILE A 123 6.39 -13.82 -12.98
N SER A 124 7.20 -14.87 -13.13
CA SER A 124 6.66 -16.19 -13.45
C SER A 124 6.01 -16.82 -12.22
N THR A 125 4.93 -17.58 -12.41
CA THR A 125 4.25 -18.24 -11.30
C THR A 125 5.13 -19.26 -10.57
N GLU A 126 6.12 -19.81 -11.25
CA GLU A 126 7.08 -20.81 -10.78
C GLU A 126 8.16 -20.20 -9.88
N GLU A 127 8.40 -18.88 -9.99
CA GLU A 127 9.38 -18.15 -9.19
C GLU A 127 8.80 -17.65 -7.86
N LEU A 128 7.48 -17.78 -7.66
CA LEU A 128 6.84 -17.28 -6.44
C LEU A 128 7.25 -18.12 -5.23
N PRO A 129 7.53 -17.48 -4.08
CA PRO A 129 7.71 -18.18 -2.82
C PRO A 129 6.51 -19.09 -2.50
N CYS A 130 6.76 -20.19 -1.78
CA CYS A 130 5.74 -21.18 -1.51
C CYS A 130 4.50 -20.56 -0.84
N GLY A 131 3.34 -20.75 -1.47
CA GLY A 131 2.06 -20.28 -0.95
C GLY A 131 1.71 -18.82 -1.27
N TRP A 132 2.63 -18.05 -1.86
CA TRP A 132 2.33 -16.68 -2.30
C TRP A 132 1.43 -16.65 -3.53
N GLY A 133 0.60 -15.62 -3.61
CA GLY A 133 -0.20 -15.30 -4.79
C GLY A 133 0.48 -14.29 -5.71
N LEU A 134 -0.08 -14.15 -6.92
CA LEU A 134 0.34 -13.18 -7.92
C LEU A 134 -0.88 -12.45 -8.48
N LEU A 135 -0.84 -11.13 -8.40
CA LEU A 135 -1.72 -10.21 -9.08
C LEU A 135 -0.96 -9.61 -10.26
N GLU A 136 -1.61 -9.54 -11.41
CA GLU A 136 -1.03 -8.91 -12.59
C GLU A 136 -1.90 -7.76 -13.07
N ILE A 137 -1.26 -6.66 -13.46
CA ILE A 137 -1.93 -5.54 -14.12
C ILE A 137 -1.69 -5.57 -15.63
N ARG A 138 -2.77 -5.56 -16.41
CA ARG A 138 -2.79 -5.40 -17.87
C ARG A 138 -3.55 -4.12 -18.21
N GLY A 139 -2.82 -3.06 -18.58
CA GLY A 139 -3.39 -1.73 -18.82
C GLY A 139 -3.98 -1.12 -17.55
N CYS A 140 -5.31 -1.21 -17.40
CA CYS A 140 -6.07 -0.74 -16.23
C CYS A 140 -6.80 -1.87 -15.48
N ALA A 141 -6.62 -3.12 -15.91
CA ALA A 141 -7.27 -4.28 -15.31
C ALA A 141 -6.28 -5.05 -14.44
N LEU A 142 -6.64 -5.27 -13.18
CA LEU A 142 -5.88 -6.12 -12.25
C LEU A 142 -6.57 -7.48 -12.17
N THR A 143 -5.80 -8.55 -12.40
CA THR A 143 -6.25 -9.94 -12.41
C THR A 143 -5.48 -10.78 -11.40
N VAL A 144 -6.14 -11.76 -10.79
CA VAL A 144 -5.49 -12.74 -9.92
C VAL A 144 -4.97 -13.88 -10.79
N THR A 145 -3.66 -13.92 -11.03
CA THR A 145 -3.00 -14.96 -11.83
C THR A 145 -2.70 -16.21 -10.98
N ARG A 146 -2.33 -16.02 -9.70
CA ARG A 146 -2.16 -17.12 -8.73
C ARG A 146 -2.74 -16.74 -7.37
N LYS A 147 -3.50 -17.66 -6.75
CA LYS A 147 -4.08 -17.44 -5.42
C LYS A 147 -3.03 -17.67 -4.32
N SER A 148 -3.07 -16.85 -3.28
CA SER A 148 -2.31 -17.08 -2.04
C SER A 148 -2.93 -18.19 -1.20
N LYS A 149 -2.11 -18.90 -0.43
CA LYS A 149 -2.57 -19.65 0.75
C LYS A 149 -3.12 -18.66 1.77
N LYS A 150 -4.14 -19.10 2.52
CA LYS A 150 -4.93 -18.26 3.44
C LYS A 150 -4.38 -18.15 4.85
N ASN A 151 -3.41 -18.99 5.23
CA ASN A 151 -2.94 -19.07 6.61
C ASN A 151 -1.41 -19.16 6.66
N LEU A 152 -0.74 -18.15 6.10
CA LEU A 152 0.71 -18.02 6.12
C LEU A 152 1.24 -17.31 7.38
N ARG A 153 0.35 -16.72 8.19
CA ARG A 153 0.73 -15.91 9.34
C ARG A 153 1.06 -16.79 10.54
N THR A 154 2.20 -16.52 11.14
CA THR A 154 2.67 -17.12 12.39
C THR A 154 2.26 -16.26 13.60
N VAL A 155 2.57 -16.74 14.81
CA VAL A 155 2.36 -15.97 16.06
C VAL A 155 3.20 -14.68 16.06
N THR A 156 4.46 -14.76 15.64
CA THR A 156 5.35 -13.58 15.56
C THR A 156 4.88 -12.60 14.49
N GLY A 157 4.48 -13.08 13.31
CA GLY A 157 3.89 -12.25 12.27
C GLY A 157 2.61 -11.54 12.72
N PHE A 158 1.77 -12.20 13.52
CA PHE A 158 0.60 -11.58 14.14
C PHE A 158 0.96 -10.45 15.11
N ALA A 159 1.96 -10.65 15.97
CA ALA A 159 2.44 -9.60 16.88
C ALA A 159 2.97 -8.38 16.09
N ASN A 160 3.68 -8.61 14.99
CA ASN A 160 4.16 -7.54 14.11
C ASN A 160 3.00 -6.76 13.46
N GLU A 161 1.94 -7.43 13.02
CA GLU A 161 0.74 -6.74 12.51
C GLU A 161 0.03 -5.90 13.58
N MET A 162 -0.08 -6.42 14.80
CA MET A 162 -0.64 -5.67 15.92
C MET A 162 0.18 -4.41 16.21
N ASN A 163 1.51 -4.52 16.19
CA ASN A 163 2.40 -3.37 16.34
C ASN A 163 2.22 -2.35 15.20
N LEU A 164 2.04 -2.81 13.96
CA LEU A 164 1.77 -1.94 12.82
C LEU A 164 0.45 -1.17 12.99
N LEU A 165 -0.61 -1.82 13.48
CA LEU A 165 -1.88 -1.18 13.79
C LEU A 165 -1.74 -0.15 14.92
N LEU A 166 -1.08 -0.52 16.03
CA LEU A 166 -0.83 0.39 17.15
C LEU A 166 -0.01 1.62 16.72
N ALA A 167 1.05 1.42 15.94
CA ALA A 167 1.87 2.51 15.41
C ALA A 167 1.05 3.45 14.51
N SER A 168 0.14 2.89 13.71
CA SER A 168 -0.74 3.66 12.82
C SER A 168 -1.77 4.48 13.60
N LEU A 169 -2.38 3.89 14.64
CA LEU A 169 -3.31 4.59 15.53
C LEU A 169 -2.60 5.71 16.31
N ARG A 170 -1.38 5.47 16.81
CA ARG A 170 -0.59 6.50 17.49
C ARG A 170 -0.30 7.70 16.59
N ARG A 171 -0.02 7.47 15.30
CA ARG A 171 0.16 8.56 14.32
C ARG A 171 -1.12 9.36 14.07
N VAL A 172 -2.28 8.72 14.16
CA VAL A 172 -3.59 9.40 14.04
C VAL A 172 -3.90 10.19 15.31
N GLU A 173 -3.70 9.60 16.49
CA GLU A 173 -3.91 10.24 17.80
C GLU A 173 -3.17 11.57 17.90
N VAL A 174 -1.87 11.60 17.57
CA VAL A 174 -1.03 12.81 17.57
C VAL A 174 -1.54 13.89 16.59
N ARG A 175 -2.30 13.51 15.56
CA ARG A 175 -2.83 14.43 14.54
C ARG A 175 -4.24 14.93 14.84
N ILE A 176 -4.95 14.29 15.77
CA ILE A 176 -6.34 14.65 16.14
C ILE A 176 -6.37 15.74 17.23
N GLU A 177 -5.26 16.05 17.91
CA GLU A 177 -5.21 17.22 18.78
C GLU A 177 -5.35 18.52 17.97
N PRO A 178 -6.29 19.42 18.33
CA PRO A 178 -6.38 20.72 17.69
C PRO A 178 -5.08 21.49 17.93
N GLN A 179 -4.44 21.90 16.83
CA GLN A 179 -3.13 22.54 16.86
C GLN A 179 -3.12 23.91 17.56
N THR A 180 -4.29 24.46 17.90
CA THR A 180 -4.41 25.68 18.71
C THR A 180 -5.52 25.57 19.76
N ILE A 181 -5.34 26.26 20.89
CA ILE A 181 -6.36 26.38 21.95
C ILE A 181 -7.66 26.98 21.41
N THR A 182 -7.56 27.84 20.40
CA THR A 182 -8.69 28.45 19.71
C THR A 182 -9.51 27.41 18.93
N ASP A 183 -8.87 26.44 18.29
CA ASP A 183 -9.55 25.37 17.56
C ASP A 183 -10.19 24.35 18.50
N PHE A 184 -9.57 24.07 19.64
CA PHE A 184 -10.15 23.26 20.72
C PHE A 184 -11.41 23.91 21.31
N LEU A 185 -11.35 25.20 21.64
CA LEU A 185 -12.46 25.95 22.21
C LEU A 185 -13.60 26.12 21.20
N LYS A 186 -13.30 26.35 19.91
CA LYS A 186 -14.30 26.35 18.83
C LYS A 186 -14.92 24.98 18.63
N TRP A 187 -14.15 23.90 18.75
CA TRP A 187 -14.66 22.52 18.63
C TRP A 187 -15.64 22.16 19.77
N LYS A 188 -15.30 22.45 21.03
CA LYS A 188 -16.23 22.31 22.17
C LYS A 188 -17.51 23.15 21.99
N ASN A 189 -17.37 24.39 21.53
CA ASN A 189 -18.51 25.29 21.31
C ASN A 189 -19.40 24.85 20.12
N ARG A 190 -18.85 24.16 19.12
CA ARG A 190 -19.61 23.59 18.00
C ARG A 190 -20.40 22.33 18.41
N MET A 191 -19.81 21.45 19.23
CA MET A 191 -20.53 20.29 19.77
C MET A 191 -21.69 20.69 20.70
N ALA A 192 -21.54 21.77 21.47
CA ALA A 192 -22.62 22.33 22.27
C ALA A 192 -23.77 22.93 21.43
N ARG A 193 -23.46 23.56 20.28
CA ARG A 193 -24.47 24.10 19.35
C ARG A 193 -25.17 23.03 18.51
N TYR A 194 -24.46 21.97 18.11
CA TYR A 194 -25.04 20.89 17.29
C TYR A 194 -26.09 20.07 18.05
N ASN A 195 -26.00 20.09 19.38
CA ASN A 195 -26.90 19.40 20.31
C ASN A 195 -27.95 20.33 20.95
N GLY A 196 -28.11 21.57 20.44
CA GLY A 196 -29.12 22.51 20.95
C GLY A 196 -28.99 22.83 22.44
N GLY A 197 -27.82 22.63 23.05
CA GLY A 197 -27.61 22.79 24.50
C GLY A 197 -27.84 21.54 25.37
N THR A 198 -28.19 20.38 24.80
CA THR A 198 -28.42 19.15 25.59
C THR A 198 -27.69 17.96 24.99
N LEU A 199 -26.85 17.25 25.77
CA LEU A 199 -26.14 16.05 25.29
C LEU A 199 -27.11 15.05 24.63
N PRO A 200 -26.75 14.42 23.50
CA PRO A 200 -27.71 13.70 22.69
C PRO A 200 -28.02 12.35 23.34
N SER A 201 -29.29 12.14 23.66
CA SER A 201 -29.87 10.83 23.91
C SER A 201 -30.13 10.13 22.58
N GLY A 202 -29.64 8.90 22.43
CA GLY A 202 -29.83 8.09 21.20
C GLY A 202 -28.56 7.82 20.38
N LEU A 203 -27.44 7.46 21.00
CA LEU A 203 -26.39 6.67 20.35
C LEU A 203 -26.96 5.27 20.02
N GLY A 204 -27.73 5.19 18.96
CA GLY A 204 -28.56 4.04 18.64
C GLY A 204 -28.87 3.95 17.15
N SER A 205 -27.85 3.71 16.34
CA SER A 205 -27.95 2.75 15.25
C SER A 205 -26.62 2.02 15.20
N SER A 206 -26.62 0.77 15.65
CA SER A 206 -25.47 -0.11 15.59
C SER A 206 -25.02 -0.25 14.14
N GLU A 207 -23.95 0.44 13.76
CA GLU A 207 -23.09 -0.12 12.73
C GLU A 207 -22.67 -1.48 13.27
N SER A 208 -23.20 -2.55 12.67
CA SER A 208 -22.83 -3.90 13.05
C SER A 208 -21.32 -4.03 12.87
N ASN A 209 -20.59 -3.98 13.98
CA ASN A 209 -19.15 -4.13 13.96
C ASN A 209 -18.87 -5.60 13.66
N LEU A 210 -18.66 -5.89 12.38
CA LEU A 210 -18.42 -7.24 11.85
C LEU A 210 -17.23 -7.93 12.55
N TYR A 211 -16.36 -7.16 13.20
CA TYR A 211 -15.21 -7.67 13.95
C TYR A 211 -15.54 -8.11 15.38
N LEU A 212 -16.72 -7.79 15.89
CA LEU A 212 -17.23 -8.22 17.21
C LEU A 212 -18.14 -9.45 17.12
N SER A 213 -18.39 -9.95 15.90
CA SER A 213 -19.22 -11.13 15.66
C SER A 213 -18.31 -12.38 15.62
N GLY A 214 -18.22 -13.11 16.73
CA GLY A 214 -17.51 -14.39 16.80
C GLY A 214 -18.34 -15.53 16.19
N ASP A 215 -17.69 -16.41 15.43
CA ASP A 215 -18.08 -17.83 15.35
C ASP A 215 -16.93 -18.62 15.97
#